data_AF-A0A6V7U7V7-F1
#
_entry.id   AF-A0A6V7U7V7-F1
#
_cell.length_a   1.000
_cell.length_b   1.000
_cell.length_c   1.000
_cell.angle_alpha   90.00
_cell.angle_beta   90.00
_cell.angle_gamma   90.00
#
_symmetry.space_group_name_H-M   'P 1'
#
loop_
_entity.id
_entity.type
_entity.pdbx_description
1 polymer ?
#
loop_
_entity_poly.entity_id
_entity_poly.type
_entity_poly.pdbx_seq_one_letter_code
_entity_poly.pdbx_strand_id
1 'polypeptide(L)'
;MIQLVNYNYFGLVKLYTNVSPLLENYLNFLDAIITSNPVPACELAKRLFLTFHKESDETPILIKHLAGWFFNRFSSISNNPQNSNFPNLLDEKLVELTNHIFKKFWDPIIFAAGLSEEIVYFLSQFIQTACFILAGVIEISRDVSLTQDSLRTTSFFFKKFSQNDNRVLMQSIEIIAEKMISAVFMSIQNESMLSTNVNYIADILFFFASKYPSQTRTIIQQLPNGNSQIVQLMFSSPSLKNYRLRLLQMHQEILHRI
;
A
#
# COMPACT_ATOMS: atom_id res chain seq x y z
N MET A 1 -19.97 -50.27 -23.55
CA MET A 1 -20.02 -49.62 -22.22
C MET A 1 -18.61 -49.68 -21.65
N ILE A 2 -17.75 -48.74 -22.06
CA ILE A 2 -16.35 -48.68 -21.61
C ILE A 2 -16.27 -47.49 -20.67
N GLN A 3 -16.12 -47.77 -19.37
CA GLN A 3 -15.83 -46.76 -18.37
C GLN A 3 -14.44 -46.19 -18.67
N LEU A 4 -14.40 -44.90 -19.00
CA LEU A 4 -13.17 -44.12 -19.02
C LEU A 4 -12.60 -44.09 -17.60
N VAL A 5 -11.46 -44.74 -17.43
CA VAL A 5 -10.68 -44.74 -16.20
C VAL A 5 -10.18 -43.31 -15.96
N ASN A 6 -10.72 -42.67 -14.93
CA ASN A 6 -10.21 -41.44 -14.34
C ASN A 6 -8.80 -41.69 -13.78
N TYR A 7 -7.76 -41.46 -14.61
CA TYR A 7 -6.38 -41.47 -14.16
C TYR A 7 -6.00 -40.12 -13.52
N ASN A 8 -5.89 -40.13 -12.19
CA ASN A 8 -4.78 -39.56 -11.42
C ASN A 8 -4.39 -38.07 -11.60
N TYR A 9 -5.30 -37.13 -11.34
CA TYR A 9 -4.89 -35.78 -10.90
C TYR A 9 -4.57 -35.70 -9.38
N PHE A 10 -5.05 -36.65 -8.58
CA PHE A 10 -4.78 -36.69 -7.13
C PHE A 10 -3.38 -37.20 -6.76
N GLY A 11 -2.69 -37.90 -7.67
CA GLY A 11 -1.37 -38.48 -7.42
C GLY A 11 -0.23 -37.46 -7.43
N LEU A 12 -0.32 -36.42 -8.27
CA LEU A 12 0.69 -35.35 -8.32
C LEU A 12 0.58 -34.39 -7.14
N VAL A 13 -0.64 -34.16 -6.63
CA VAL A 13 -0.87 -33.34 -5.42
C VAL A 13 -0.32 -34.02 -4.15
N LYS A 14 -0.26 -35.36 -4.12
CA LYS A 14 0.32 -36.13 -3.00
C LYS A 14 1.86 -36.22 -2.99
N LEU A 15 2.55 -35.80 -4.06
CA LEU A 15 4.02 -35.67 -4.06
C LEU A 15 4.50 -34.37 -3.39
N TYR A 16 3.58 -33.49 -3.00
CA TYR A 16 3.85 -32.18 -2.38
C TYR A 16 3.58 -32.16 -0.87
N THR A 17 3.82 -33.25 -0.14
CA THR A 17 3.67 -33.25 1.33
C THR A 17 4.73 -32.40 2.07
N ASN A 18 5.56 -31.63 1.35
CA ASN A 18 6.57 -30.74 1.92
C ASN A 18 6.95 -29.62 0.94
N VAL A 19 5.99 -28.73 0.60
CA VAL A 19 6.29 -27.56 -0.25
C VAL A 19 7.02 -26.47 0.54
N SER A 20 6.87 -26.46 1.86
CA SER A 20 7.44 -25.46 2.77
C SER A 20 8.97 -25.28 2.62
N PRO A 21 9.81 -26.34 2.56
CA PRO A 21 11.25 -26.16 2.39
C PRO A 21 11.65 -25.58 1.03
N LEU A 22 10.91 -25.90 -0.04
CA LEU A 22 11.15 -25.33 -1.36
C LEU A 22 10.75 -23.85 -1.39
N LEU A 23 9.59 -23.53 -0.81
CA LEU A 23 9.11 -22.16 -0.64
C LEU A 23 10.12 -21.32 0.16
N GLU A 24 10.60 -21.84 1.27
CA GLU A 24 11.57 -21.15 2.14
C GLU A 24 12.91 -20.91 1.44
N ASN A 25 13.43 -21.89 0.71
CA ASN A 25 14.64 -21.69 -0.12
C ASN A 25 14.42 -20.62 -1.20
N TYR A 26 13.24 -20.59 -1.81
CA TYR A 26 12.90 -19.58 -2.81
C TYR A 26 12.82 -18.17 -2.20
N LEU A 27 12.21 -18.05 -1.02
CA LEU A 27 12.11 -16.79 -0.28
C LEU A 27 13.48 -16.29 0.17
N ASN A 28 14.34 -17.18 0.68
CA ASN A 28 15.73 -16.85 1.04
C ASN A 28 16.54 -16.36 -0.19
N PHE A 29 16.31 -16.95 -1.36
CA PHE A 29 16.91 -16.44 -2.60
C PHE A 29 16.41 -15.02 -2.92
N LEU A 30 15.11 -14.77 -2.81
CA LEU A 30 14.53 -13.43 -3.01
C LEU A 30 15.09 -12.40 -2.03
N ASP A 31 15.23 -12.76 -0.75
CA ASP A 31 15.83 -11.90 0.28
C ASP A 31 17.21 -11.39 -0.14
N ALA A 32 18.02 -12.27 -0.74
CA ALA A 32 19.39 -11.94 -1.17
C ALA A 32 19.43 -11.04 -2.42
N ILE A 33 18.44 -11.15 -3.31
CA ILE A 33 18.48 -10.48 -4.62
C ILE A 33 17.59 -9.25 -4.71
N ILE A 34 16.64 -9.03 -3.78
CA ILE A 34 15.64 -7.95 -3.94
C ILE A 34 16.26 -6.56 -4.00
N THR A 35 17.34 -6.32 -3.26
CA THR A 35 18.04 -5.02 -3.26
C THR A 35 18.98 -4.88 -4.46
N SER A 36 19.68 -5.96 -4.84
CA SER A 36 20.70 -5.92 -5.89
C SER A 36 20.11 -6.03 -7.31
N ASN A 37 19.00 -6.75 -7.44
CA ASN A 37 18.31 -7.04 -8.69
C ASN A 37 16.78 -6.88 -8.52
N PRO A 38 16.28 -5.66 -8.25
CA PRO A 38 14.90 -5.41 -7.85
C PRO A 38 13.87 -5.83 -8.91
N VAL A 39 14.21 -5.68 -10.19
CA VAL A 39 13.30 -6.00 -11.31
C VAL A 39 12.94 -7.49 -11.32
N PRO A 40 13.90 -8.44 -11.52
CA PRO A 40 13.55 -9.86 -11.50
C PRO A 40 13.06 -10.32 -10.13
N ALA A 41 13.59 -9.79 -9.03
CA ALA A 41 13.17 -10.21 -7.68
C ALA A 41 11.69 -9.89 -7.41
N CYS A 42 11.23 -8.66 -7.72
CA CYS A 42 9.84 -8.29 -7.51
C CYS A 42 8.90 -9.06 -8.47
N GLU A 43 9.32 -9.34 -9.70
CA GLU A 43 8.53 -10.17 -10.62
C GLU A 43 8.39 -11.61 -10.12
N LEU A 44 9.47 -12.19 -9.62
CA LEU A 44 9.44 -13.52 -9.00
C LEU A 44 8.58 -13.54 -7.74
N ALA A 45 8.68 -12.51 -6.88
CA ALA A 45 7.81 -12.35 -5.71
C ALA A 45 6.33 -12.29 -6.10
N LYS A 46 5.95 -11.47 -7.10
CA LYS A 46 4.56 -11.41 -7.61
C LYS A 46 4.06 -12.80 -8.03
N ARG A 47 4.89 -13.56 -8.76
CA ARG A 47 4.55 -14.93 -9.20
C ARG A 47 4.41 -15.89 -8.02
N LEU A 48 5.29 -15.79 -7.03
CA LEU A 48 5.24 -16.61 -5.83
C LEU A 48 3.92 -16.42 -5.08
N PHE A 49 3.54 -15.16 -4.83
CA PHE A 49 2.26 -14.86 -4.19
C PHE A 49 1.07 -15.33 -5.07
N LEU A 50 1.13 -15.19 -6.40
CA LEU A 50 0.09 -15.74 -7.28
C LEU A 50 -0.09 -17.25 -7.10
N THR A 51 0.98 -18.00 -6.88
CA THR A 51 0.93 -19.45 -6.68
C THR A 51 0.42 -19.83 -5.30
N PHE A 52 0.95 -19.20 -4.24
CA PHE A 52 0.79 -19.65 -2.85
C PHE A 52 -0.27 -18.88 -2.03
N HIS A 53 -0.84 -17.77 -2.53
CA HIS A 53 -1.77 -16.93 -1.74
C HIS A 53 -3.08 -17.59 -1.28
N LYS A 54 -3.46 -18.75 -1.85
CA LYS A 54 -4.68 -19.47 -1.46
C LYS A 54 -4.41 -20.57 -0.45
N GLU A 55 -3.14 -20.86 -0.19
CA GLU A 55 -2.74 -21.90 0.73
C GLU A 55 -2.57 -21.25 2.12
N SER A 56 -3.42 -21.66 3.05
CA SER A 56 -3.53 -21.04 4.38
C SER A 56 -2.26 -21.20 5.20
N ASP A 57 -1.53 -22.30 4.99
CA ASP A 57 -0.43 -22.72 5.84
C ASP A 57 0.88 -21.98 5.48
N GLU A 58 0.97 -21.51 4.24
CA GLU A 58 2.12 -20.81 3.66
C GLU A 58 2.01 -19.28 3.81
N THR A 59 0.79 -18.77 3.99
CA THR A 59 0.50 -17.34 4.15
C THR A 59 1.33 -16.67 5.26
N PRO A 60 1.50 -17.27 6.46
CA PRO A 60 2.38 -16.74 7.51
C PRO A 60 3.82 -16.47 7.05
N ILE A 61 4.43 -17.45 6.36
CA ILE A 61 5.83 -17.36 5.90
C ILE A 61 5.96 -16.26 4.84
N LEU A 62 5.01 -16.20 3.89
CA LEU A 62 4.98 -15.17 2.86
C LEU A 62 4.92 -13.74 3.45
N ILE A 63 4.05 -13.53 4.45
CA ILE A 63 3.89 -12.21 5.11
C ILE A 63 5.17 -11.78 5.81
N LYS A 64 5.87 -12.70 6.48
CA LYS A 64 7.12 -12.43 7.18
C LYS A 64 8.21 -11.91 6.23
N HIS A 65 8.44 -12.59 5.11
CA HIS A 65 9.42 -12.15 4.12
C HIS A 65 9.00 -10.85 3.44
N LEU A 66 7.72 -10.70 3.10
CA LEU A 66 7.19 -9.45 2.55
C LEU A 66 7.42 -8.27 3.49
N ALA A 67 7.14 -8.43 4.78
CA ALA A 67 7.44 -7.40 5.78
C ALA A 67 8.93 -7.09 5.84
N GLY A 68 9.80 -8.11 5.82
CA GLY A 68 11.25 -7.95 5.82
C GLY A 68 11.79 -7.15 4.62
N TRP A 69 11.31 -7.45 3.41
CA TRP A 69 11.72 -6.74 2.18
C TRP A 69 11.45 -5.24 2.26
N PHE A 70 10.26 -4.87 2.73
CA PHE A 70 9.86 -3.48 2.85
C PHE A 70 10.51 -2.78 4.04
N PHE A 71 10.62 -3.46 5.19
CA PHE A 71 11.25 -2.91 6.38
C PHE A 71 12.74 -2.65 6.19
N ASN A 72 13.47 -3.52 5.50
CA ASN A 72 14.89 -3.31 5.19
C ASN A 72 15.09 -2.05 4.32
N ARG A 73 14.19 -1.83 3.34
CA ARG A 73 14.21 -0.60 2.55
C ARG A 73 13.87 0.62 3.42
N PHE A 74 12.81 0.56 4.21
CA PHE A 74 12.38 1.66 5.07
C PHE A 74 13.47 2.07 6.08
N SER A 75 14.03 1.11 6.81
CA SER A 75 15.10 1.34 7.80
C SER A 75 16.35 1.96 7.16
N SER A 76 16.70 1.57 5.93
CA SER A 76 17.80 2.20 5.19
C SER A 76 17.56 3.70 4.93
N ILE A 77 16.30 4.10 4.69
CA ILE A 77 15.91 5.48 4.44
C ILE A 77 15.84 6.27 5.75
N SER A 78 15.18 5.72 6.79
CA SER A 78 15.01 6.41 8.07
C SER A 78 16.34 6.72 8.74
N ASN A 79 17.32 5.82 8.60
CA ASN A 79 18.64 5.98 9.20
C ASN A 79 19.54 6.98 8.44
N ASN A 80 19.26 7.23 7.16
CA ASN A 80 20.04 8.19 6.37
C ASN A 80 19.17 8.95 5.34
N PRO A 81 18.32 9.89 5.80
CA PRO A 81 17.40 10.62 4.92
C PRO A 81 18.13 11.46 3.86
N GLN A 82 19.28 12.04 4.20
CA GLN A 82 20.03 12.96 3.33
C GLN A 82 20.73 12.25 2.15
N ASN A 83 21.11 10.98 2.32
CA ASN A 83 21.68 10.16 1.24
C ASN A 83 20.64 9.23 0.60
N SER A 84 19.36 9.40 0.93
CA SER A 84 18.31 8.59 0.32
C SER A 84 18.01 9.11 -1.09
N ASN A 85 18.47 8.39 -2.11
CA ASN A 85 18.03 8.56 -3.50
C ASN A 85 16.59 8.07 -3.63
N PHE A 86 15.65 8.83 -3.05
CA PHE A 86 14.24 8.54 -3.09
C PHE A 86 13.55 9.49 -4.09
N PRO A 87 12.67 8.99 -4.98
CA PRO A 87 12.44 7.58 -5.33
C PRO A 87 13.52 7.00 -6.25
N ASN A 88 13.75 5.69 -6.22
CA ASN A 88 14.60 4.98 -7.18
C ASN A 88 13.93 3.73 -7.79
N LEU A 89 14.68 3.01 -8.63
CA LEU A 89 14.20 1.79 -9.31
C LEU A 89 13.68 0.71 -8.33
N LEU A 90 14.32 0.54 -7.18
CA LEU A 90 13.82 -0.40 -6.17
C LEU A 90 12.47 0.07 -5.63
N ASP A 91 12.33 1.37 -5.32
CA ASP A 91 11.06 1.92 -4.82
C ASP A 91 9.93 1.77 -5.87
N GLU A 92 10.21 2.00 -7.16
CA GLU A 92 9.26 1.75 -8.25
C GLU A 92 8.77 0.28 -8.25
N LYS A 93 9.69 -0.69 -8.16
CA LYS A 93 9.32 -2.11 -8.16
C LYS A 93 8.64 -2.55 -6.86
N LEU A 94 8.98 -1.94 -5.72
CA LEU A 94 8.26 -2.13 -4.47
C LEU A 94 6.85 -1.53 -4.51
N VAL A 95 6.65 -0.38 -5.16
CA VAL A 95 5.31 0.18 -5.42
C VAL A 95 4.48 -0.76 -6.28
N GLU A 96 5.06 -1.29 -7.37
CA GLU A 96 4.37 -2.28 -8.20
C GLU A 96 4.00 -3.56 -7.44
N LEU A 97 4.93 -4.08 -6.63
CA LEU A 97 4.68 -5.24 -5.77
C LEU A 97 3.56 -4.92 -4.77
N THR A 98 3.61 -3.76 -4.12
CA THR A 98 2.57 -3.28 -3.19
C THR A 98 1.19 -3.25 -3.86
N ASN A 99 1.09 -2.65 -5.04
CA ASN A 99 -0.13 -2.62 -5.83
C ASN A 99 -0.64 -4.04 -6.09
N HIS A 100 0.25 -4.95 -6.47
CA HIS A 100 -0.11 -6.33 -6.71
C HIS A 100 -0.64 -7.04 -5.45
N ILE A 101 0.03 -6.87 -4.30
CA ILE A 101 -0.41 -7.40 -3.01
C ILE A 101 -1.78 -6.83 -2.62
N PHE A 102 -1.92 -5.51 -2.55
CA PHE A 102 -3.17 -4.88 -2.12
C PHE A 102 -4.33 -5.20 -3.06
N LYS A 103 -4.09 -5.25 -4.38
CA LYS A 103 -5.14 -5.52 -5.36
C LYS A 103 -5.59 -6.98 -5.37
N LYS A 104 -4.65 -7.92 -5.35
CA LYS A 104 -4.95 -9.34 -5.60
C LYS A 104 -4.96 -10.22 -4.36
N PHE A 105 -4.19 -9.88 -3.34
CA PHE A 105 -3.91 -10.78 -2.22
C PHE A 105 -4.32 -10.24 -0.86
N TRP A 106 -4.76 -8.99 -0.79
CA TRP A 106 -5.22 -8.38 0.45
C TRP A 106 -6.30 -9.20 1.17
N ASP A 107 -7.35 -9.59 0.45
CA ASP A 107 -8.47 -10.31 1.06
C ASP A 107 -8.02 -11.70 1.56
N PRO A 108 -7.30 -12.52 0.76
CA PRO A 108 -6.69 -13.76 1.26
C PRO A 108 -5.80 -13.57 2.49
N ILE A 109 -4.96 -12.53 2.53
CA ILE A 109 -4.05 -12.25 3.66
C ILE A 109 -4.84 -11.91 4.94
N ILE A 110 -5.87 -11.07 4.84
CA ILE A 110 -6.66 -10.62 6.00
C ILE A 110 -7.65 -11.68 6.49
N PHE A 111 -8.18 -12.49 5.58
CA PHE A 111 -9.16 -13.54 5.90
C PHE A 111 -8.55 -14.93 6.05
N ALA A 112 -7.23 -15.08 5.89
CA ALA A 112 -6.54 -16.31 6.24
C ALA A 112 -6.87 -16.66 7.70
N ALA A 113 -7.49 -17.82 7.90
CA ALA A 113 -7.97 -18.24 9.21
C ALA A 113 -6.80 -18.28 10.20
N GLY A 114 -6.94 -17.58 11.33
CA GLY A 114 -5.97 -17.65 12.43
C GLY A 114 -4.72 -16.79 12.23
N LEU A 115 -4.87 -15.51 11.86
CA LEU A 115 -3.79 -14.53 12.02
C LEU A 115 -3.34 -14.51 13.48
N SER A 116 -2.24 -15.19 13.79
CA SER A 116 -1.60 -15.12 15.09
C SER A 116 -1.12 -13.70 15.35
N GLU A 117 -0.90 -13.35 16.62
CA GLU A 117 -0.39 -12.02 16.99
C GLU A 117 0.93 -11.70 16.27
N GLU A 118 1.78 -12.70 16.05
CA GLU A 118 3.02 -12.58 15.29
C GLU A 118 2.77 -12.19 13.82
N ILE A 119 1.81 -12.82 13.14
CA ILE A 119 1.52 -12.49 11.74
C ILE A 119 0.85 -11.12 11.62
N VAL A 120 0.00 -10.74 12.58
CA VAL A 120 -0.56 -9.39 12.65
C VAL A 120 0.56 -8.35 12.81
N TYR A 121 1.58 -8.64 13.61
CA TYR A 121 2.75 -7.78 13.75
C TYR A 121 3.51 -7.59 12.43
N PHE A 122 3.86 -8.67 11.73
CA PHE A 122 4.54 -8.55 10.43
C PHE A 122 3.66 -7.85 9.38
N LEU A 123 2.36 -8.12 9.36
CA LEU A 123 1.44 -7.44 8.47
C LEU A 123 1.35 -5.94 8.77
N SER A 124 1.33 -5.56 10.05
CA SER A 124 1.40 -4.16 10.50
C SER A 124 2.68 -3.48 10.02
N GLN A 125 3.83 -4.15 10.13
CA GLN A 125 5.11 -3.63 9.61
C GLN A 125 5.08 -3.45 8.09
N PHE A 126 4.59 -4.45 7.35
CA PHE A 126 4.44 -4.35 5.91
C PHE A 126 3.56 -3.17 5.51
N ILE A 127 2.38 -3.03 6.12
CA ILE A 127 1.46 -1.93 5.83
C ILE A 127 2.11 -0.57 6.09
N GLN A 128 2.75 -0.40 7.25
CA GLN A 128 3.42 0.86 7.60
C GLN A 128 4.48 1.23 6.56
N THR A 129 5.36 0.29 6.25
CA THR A 129 6.50 0.50 5.36
C THR A 129 6.08 0.69 3.91
N ALA A 130 5.10 -0.09 3.43
CA ALA A 130 4.51 0.08 2.10
C ALA A 130 3.80 1.43 1.95
N CYS A 131 2.97 1.83 2.93
CA CYS A 131 2.33 3.14 2.92
C CYS A 131 3.35 4.28 3.02
N PHE A 132 4.44 4.11 3.77
CA PHE A 132 5.51 5.10 3.83
C PHE A 132 6.20 5.30 2.47
N ILE A 133 6.54 4.20 1.77
CA ILE A 133 7.13 4.25 0.43
C ILE A 133 6.15 4.92 -0.54
N LEU A 134 4.87 4.51 -0.55
CA LEU A 134 3.84 5.13 -1.39
C LEU A 134 3.72 6.64 -1.12
N ALA A 135 3.68 7.06 0.14
CA ALA A 135 3.61 8.48 0.52
C ALA A 135 4.86 9.24 0.05
N GLY A 136 6.05 8.67 0.25
CA GLY A 136 7.28 9.26 -0.25
C GLY A 136 7.25 9.46 -1.76
N VAL A 137 6.77 8.46 -2.51
CA VAL A 137 6.67 8.54 -3.98
C VAL A 137 5.72 9.65 -4.38
N ILE A 138 4.54 9.72 -3.74
CA ILE A 138 3.53 10.76 -4.00
C ILE A 138 4.08 12.17 -3.77
N GLU A 139 4.94 12.34 -2.77
CA GLU A 139 5.49 13.63 -2.37
C GLU A 139 6.67 14.08 -3.24
N ILE A 140 7.57 13.16 -3.60
CA ILE A 140 8.90 13.52 -4.15
C ILE A 140 9.04 13.15 -5.63
N SER A 141 8.29 12.16 -6.12
CA SER A 141 8.44 11.66 -7.50
C SER A 141 8.06 12.71 -8.53
N ARG A 142 8.93 12.85 -9.55
CA ARG A 142 8.64 13.64 -10.77
C ARG A 142 7.99 12.80 -11.87
N ASP A 143 7.96 11.49 -11.71
CA ASP A 143 7.28 10.59 -12.64
C ASP A 143 5.77 10.60 -12.34
N VAL A 144 5.02 11.21 -13.25
CA VAL A 144 3.56 11.35 -13.17
C VAL A 144 2.86 9.99 -13.14
N SER A 145 3.36 9.02 -13.90
CA SER A 145 2.78 7.66 -13.96
C SER A 145 2.96 6.95 -12.62
N LEU A 146 4.17 7.02 -12.06
CA LEU A 146 4.49 6.39 -10.78
C LEU A 146 3.71 7.05 -9.61
N THR A 147 3.58 8.38 -9.62
CA THR A 147 2.74 9.11 -8.66
C THR A 147 1.27 8.71 -8.78
N GLN A 148 0.74 8.65 -10.00
CA GLN A 148 -0.64 8.22 -10.25
C GLN A 148 -0.89 6.79 -9.79
N ASP A 149 0.03 5.87 -10.07
CA ASP A 149 -0.05 4.48 -9.64
C ASP A 149 0.01 4.36 -8.11
N SER A 150 0.84 5.16 -7.46
CA SER A 150 0.92 5.21 -6.00
C SER A 150 -0.38 5.73 -5.38
N LEU A 151 -0.93 6.83 -5.89
CA LEU A 151 -2.22 7.38 -5.45
C LEU A 151 -3.35 6.37 -5.62
N ARG A 152 -3.44 5.73 -6.80
CA ARG A 152 -4.46 4.73 -7.10
C ARG A 152 -4.35 3.52 -6.18
N THR A 153 -3.13 3.05 -5.94
CA THR A 153 -2.85 1.91 -5.05
C THR A 153 -3.25 2.22 -3.61
N THR A 154 -2.84 3.37 -3.08
CA THR A 154 -3.18 3.81 -1.72
C THR A 154 -4.69 4.00 -1.56
N SER A 155 -5.36 4.66 -2.51
CA SER A 155 -6.81 4.86 -2.51
C SER A 155 -7.57 3.53 -2.50
N PHE A 156 -7.16 2.58 -3.36
CA PHE A 156 -7.75 1.25 -3.41
C PHE A 156 -7.58 0.49 -2.09
N PHE A 157 -6.37 0.52 -1.53
CA PHE A 157 -6.05 -0.12 -0.27
C PHE A 157 -6.92 0.44 0.86
N PHE A 158 -6.97 1.77 1.05
CA PHE A 158 -7.77 2.36 2.13
C PHE A 158 -9.26 2.14 1.96
N LYS A 159 -9.76 2.08 0.73
CA LYS A 159 -11.16 1.70 0.48
C LYS A 159 -11.46 0.32 1.05
N LYS A 160 -10.61 -0.68 0.79
CA LYS A 160 -10.76 -2.03 1.36
C LYS A 160 -10.52 -2.04 2.88
N PHE A 161 -9.47 -1.36 3.32
CA PHE A 161 -9.06 -1.30 4.71
C PHE A 161 -10.07 -0.61 5.63
N SER A 162 -10.93 0.26 5.09
CA SER A 162 -11.96 0.98 5.86
C SER A 162 -12.92 0.08 6.65
N GLN A 163 -13.09 -1.16 6.20
CA GLN A 163 -13.92 -2.20 6.81
C GLN A 163 -13.16 -3.04 7.85
N ASN A 164 -11.88 -2.76 8.09
CA ASN A 164 -11.06 -3.49 9.03
C ASN A 164 -11.26 -2.93 10.45
N ASP A 165 -11.57 -3.83 11.39
CA ASP A 165 -11.79 -3.51 12.80
C ASP A 165 -10.65 -4.02 13.71
N ASN A 166 -9.59 -4.60 13.13
CA ASN A 166 -8.43 -5.05 13.89
C ASN A 166 -7.63 -3.84 14.41
N ARG A 167 -7.60 -3.70 15.74
CA ARG A 167 -6.99 -2.55 16.42
C ARG A 167 -5.49 -2.38 16.10
N VAL A 168 -4.73 -3.47 16.02
CA VAL A 168 -3.28 -3.40 15.77
C VAL A 168 -2.99 -2.90 14.36
N LEU A 169 -3.76 -3.36 13.38
CA LEU A 169 -3.66 -2.88 12.00
C LEU A 169 -4.15 -1.43 11.87
N MET A 170 -5.20 -1.04 12.59
CA MET A 170 -5.63 0.37 12.60
C MET A 170 -4.56 1.29 13.20
N GLN A 171 -3.91 0.88 14.30
CA GLN A 171 -2.78 1.63 14.87
C GLN A 171 -1.60 1.76 13.89
N SER A 172 -1.36 0.73 13.06
CA SER A 172 -0.33 0.78 12.03
C SER A 172 -0.57 1.89 11.02
N ILE A 173 -1.83 2.16 10.66
CA ILE A 173 -2.21 3.27 9.78
C ILE A 173 -2.12 4.63 10.47
N GLU A 174 -2.48 4.69 11.75
CA GLU A 174 -2.38 5.92 12.55
C GLU A 174 -0.93 6.42 12.64
N ILE A 175 0.04 5.51 12.79
CA ILE A 175 1.47 5.84 12.84
C ILE A 175 1.95 6.55 11.56
N ILE A 176 1.43 6.15 10.39
CA ILE A 176 1.86 6.73 9.11
C ILE A 176 0.99 7.91 8.65
N ALA A 177 -0.06 8.24 9.40
CA ALA A 177 -1.11 9.17 8.98
C ALA A 177 -0.53 10.54 8.60
N GLU A 178 0.35 11.11 9.43
CA GLU A 178 0.97 12.40 9.18
C GLU A 178 1.71 12.45 7.83
N LYS A 179 2.54 11.45 7.56
CA LYS A 179 3.31 11.37 6.30
C LYS A 179 2.38 11.24 5.10
N MET A 180 1.39 10.35 5.18
CA MET A 180 0.47 10.11 4.07
C MET A 180 -0.45 11.31 3.80
N ILE A 181 -1.07 11.88 4.84
CA ILE A 181 -1.94 13.04 4.73
C ILE A 181 -1.16 14.22 4.15
N SER A 182 0.04 14.48 4.66
CA SER A 182 0.90 15.57 4.16
C SER A 182 1.28 15.34 2.70
N ALA A 183 1.72 14.13 2.34
CA ALA A 183 2.09 13.79 0.98
C ALA A 183 0.94 14.04 0.00
N VAL A 184 -0.26 13.49 0.25
CA VAL A 184 -1.39 13.63 -0.68
C VAL A 184 -1.97 15.05 -0.70
N PHE A 185 -1.99 15.74 0.44
CA PHE A 185 -2.51 17.11 0.53
C PHE A 185 -1.57 18.13 -0.12
N MET A 186 -0.25 17.93 -0.04
CA MET A 186 0.70 18.73 -0.81
C MET A 186 0.62 18.40 -2.30
N SER A 187 0.48 17.12 -2.65
CA SER A 187 0.43 16.67 -4.04
C SER A 187 -0.73 17.30 -4.82
N ILE A 188 -1.93 17.45 -4.23
CA ILE A 188 -3.07 18.10 -4.90
C ILE A 188 -2.87 19.60 -5.16
N GLN A 189 -1.94 20.23 -4.45
CA GLN A 189 -1.60 21.65 -4.64
C GLN A 189 -0.58 21.85 -5.76
N ASN A 190 0.01 20.79 -6.30
CA ASN A 190 0.88 20.89 -7.47
C ASN A 190 0.07 21.14 -8.74
N GLU A 191 0.52 22.10 -9.54
CA GLU A 191 -0.12 22.49 -10.81
C GLU A 191 -0.15 21.35 -11.83
N SER A 192 0.87 20.49 -11.84
CA SER A 192 0.97 19.35 -12.75
C SER A 192 0.04 18.19 -12.37
N MET A 193 -0.76 18.31 -11.30
CA MET A 193 -1.63 17.26 -10.84
C MET A 193 -2.82 17.05 -11.80
N LEU A 194 -2.97 15.83 -12.30
CA LEU A 194 -4.10 15.46 -13.15
C LEU A 194 -5.41 15.47 -12.35
N SER A 195 -6.49 16.02 -12.91
CA SER A 195 -7.79 16.04 -12.22
C SER A 195 -8.33 14.65 -11.87
N THR A 196 -7.93 13.60 -12.60
CA THR A 196 -8.25 12.20 -12.27
C THR A 196 -7.70 11.78 -10.91
N ASN A 197 -6.56 12.33 -10.50
CA ASN A 197 -5.86 12.01 -9.26
C ASN A 197 -6.55 12.65 -8.04
N VAL A 198 -7.30 13.74 -8.24
CA VAL A 198 -8.11 14.37 -7.17
C VAL A 198 -9.08 13.36 -6.55
N ASN A 199 -9.66 12.46 -7.34
CA ASN A 199 -10.54 11.42 -6.83
C ASN A 199 -9.81 10.44 -5.90
N TYR A 200 -8.60 10.02 -6.26
CA TYR A 200 -7.79 9.14 -5.41
C TYR A 200 -7.37 9.84 -4.12
N ILE A 201 -6.92 11.09 -4.22
CA ILE A 201 -6.52 11.91 -3.07
C ILE A 201 -7.70 12.11 -2.12
N ALA A 202 -8.88 12.40 -2.65
CA ALA A 202 -10.08 12.56 -1.85
C ALA A 202 -10.47 11.28 -1.11
N ASP A 203 -10.32 10.11 -1.74
CA ASP A 203 -10.62 8.83 -1.08
C ASP A 203 -9.66 8.57 0.09
N ILE A 204 -8.37 8.88 -0.10
CA ILE A 204 -7.35 8.76 0.93
C ILE A 204 -7.62 9.73 2.08
N LEU A 205 -7.81 11.01 1.79
CA LEU A 205 -8.05 12.04 2.80
C LEU A 205 -9.38 11.82 3.54
N PHE A 206 -10.42 11.38 2.84
CA PHE A 206 -11.71 11.07 3.46
C PHE A 206 -11.62 9.86 4.39
N PHE A 207 -10.82 8.84 4.06
CA PHE A 207 -10.55 7.73 4.98
C PHE A 207 -9.98 8.25 6.32
N PHE A 208 -8.93 9.08 6.27
CA PHE A 208 -8.32 9.65 7.48
C PHE A 208 -9.28 10.60 8.20
N ALA A 209 -9.97 11.48 7.48
CA ALA A 209 -10.95 12.39 8.09
C ALA A 209 -12.12 11.64 8.77
N SER A 210 -12.46 10.45 8.29
CA SER A 210 -13.52 9.62 8.88
C SER A 210 -13.05 8.83 10.10
N LYS A 211 -11.82 8.29 10.07
CA LYS A 211 -11.27 7.44 11.15
C LYS A 211 -10.54 8.25 12.24
N TYR A 212 -9.88 9.34 11.85
CA TYR A 212 -9.03 10.19 12.71
C TYR A 212 -9.31 11.69 12.45
N PRO A 213 -10.55 12.17 12.67
CA PRO A 213 -10.99 13.51 12.26
C PRO A 213 -10.14 14.64 12.86
N SER A 214 -9.89 14.60 14.17
CA SER A 214 -9.12 15.64 14.87
C SER A 214 -7.67 15.68 14.40
N GLN A 215 -7.01 14.52 14.32
CA GLN A 215 -5.63 14.40 13.87
C GLN A 215 -5.49 14.88 12.41
N THR A 216 -6.39 14.43 11.52
CA THR A 216 -6.38 14.82 10.10
C THR A 216 -6.53 16.32 9.93
N ARG A 217 -7.43 16.95 10.70
CA ARG A 217 -7.62 18.40 10.67
C ARG A 217 -6.36 19.14 11.13
N THR A 218 -5.77 18.72 12.25
CA THR A 218 -4.55 19.35 12.78
C THR A 218 -3.41 19.28 11.78
N ILE A 219 -3.17 18.13 11.17
CA ILE A 219 -2.10 17.95 10.16
C ILE A 219 -2.34 18.89 8.98
N ILE A 220 -3.55 18.85 8.39
CA ILE A 220 -3.85 19.68 7.21
C ILE A 220 -3.72 21.17 7.52
N GLN A 221 -4.17 21.65 8.68
CA GLN A 221 -4.09 23.07 9.06
C GLN A 221 -2.66 23.61 9.21
N GLN A 222 -1.69 22.72 9.42
CA GLN A 222 -0.27 23.07 9.48
C GLN A 222 0.38 23.16 8.09
N LEU A 223 -0.30 22.70 7.05
CA LEU A 223 0.20 22.69 5.68
C LEU A 223 -0.23 23.95 4.90
N PRO A 224 0.50 24.33 3.84
CA PRO A 224 0.09 25.37 2.90
C PRO A 224 -1.36 25.20 2.43
N ASN A 225 -2.12 26.29 2.35
CA ASN A 225 -3.55 26.32 2.00
C ASN A 225 -4.50 25.52 2.92
N GLY A 226 -3.99 24.89 3.99
CA GLY A 226 -4.76 24.08 4.94
C GLY A 226 -5.77 24.85 5.80
N ASN A 227 -5.58 26.16 5.96
CA ASN A 227 -6.51 27.02 6.69
C ASN A 227 -7.54 27.71 5.79
N SER A 228 -7.58 27.38 4.49
CA SER A 228 -8.53 27.97 3.54
C SER A 228 -9.98 27.63 3.89
N GLN A 229 -10.90 28.51 3.47
CA GLN A 229 -12.34 28.30 3.68
C GLN A 229 -12.83 27.01 3.00
N ILE A 230 -12.29 26.65 1.83
CA ILE A 230 -12.64 25.40 1.15
C ILE A 230 -12.26 24.18 1.99
N VAL A 231 -11.10 24.19 2.62
CA VAL A 231 -10.66 23.08 3.50
C VAL A 231 -11.55 22.96 4.74
N GLN A 232 -12.01 24.08 5.30
CA GLN A 232 -12.99 24.05 6.40
C GLN A 232 -14.34 23.43 5.97
N LEU A 233 -14.81 23.77 4.76
CA LEU A 233 -16.02 23.19 4.16
C LEU A 233 -15.83 21.70 3.81
N MET A 234 -14.62 21.31 3.42
CA MET A 234 -14.25 19.92 3.16
C MET A 234 -14.42 19.07 4.43
N PHE A 235 -13.92 19.53 5.59
CA PHE A 235 -14.10 18.81 6.86
C PHE A 235 -15.53 18.77 7.38
N SER A 236 -16.38 19.71 6.94
CA SER A 236 -17.81 19.73 7.28
C SER A 236 -18.67 18.90 6.30
N SER A 237 -18.04 18.23 5.32
CA SER A 237 -18.77 17.51 4.28
C SER A 237 -19.31 16.16 4.81
N PRO A 238 -20.62 15.89 4.69
CA PRO A 238 -21.24 14.68 5.25
C PRO A 238 -21.00 13.41 4.42
N SER A 239 -20.40 13.54 3.22
CA SER A 239 -20.18 12.41 2.32
C SER A 239 -18.92 12.60 1.50
N LEU A 240 -18.33 11.48 1.07
CA LEU A 240 -17.19 11.44 0.15
C LEU A 240 -17.47 12.21 -1.15
N LYS A 241 -18.70 12.18 -1.66
CA LYS A 241 -19.10 12.94 -2.85
C LYS A 241 -18.88 14.44 -2.65
N ASN A 242 -19.36 14.97 -1.53
CA ASN A 242 -19.21 16.39 -1.22
C ASN A 242 -17.75 16.73 -0.90
N TYR A 243 -17.05 15.85 -0.20
CA TYR A 243 -15.62 15.98 0.10
C TYR A 243 -14.77 16.10 -1.18
N ARG A 244 -15.00 15.21 -2.16
CA ARG A 244 -14.36 15.25 -3.49
C ARG A 244 -14.63 16.56 -4.22
N LEU A 245 -15.87 17.06 -4.20
CA LEU A 245 -16.21 18.33 -4.84
C LEU A 245 -15.43 19.50 -4.22
N ARG A 246 -15.25 19.53 -2.89
CA ARG A 246 -14.45 20.57 -2.23
C ARG A 246 -12.97 20.49 -2.59
N LEU A 247 -12.40 19.30 -2.65
CA LEU A 247 -11.01 19.14 -3.09
C LEU A 247 -10.79 19.54 -4.56
N LEU A 248 -11.75 19.24 -5.44
CA LEU A 248 -11.69 19.69 -6.83
C LEU A 248 -11.75 21.22 -6.93
N GLN A 249 -12.64 21.86 -6.16
CA GLN A 249 -12.71 23.32 -6.08
C GLN A 249 -11.39 23.92 -5.60
N MET A 250 -10.78 23.35 -4.55
CA MET A 250 -9.47 23.79 -4.06
C MET A 250 -8.39 23.69 -5.14
N HIS A 251 -8.32 22.55 -5.84
CA HIS A 251 -7.34 22.34 -6.90
C HIS A 251 -7.53 23.34 -8.05
N GLN A 252 -8.77 23.61 -8.46
CA GLN A 252 -9.09 24.62 -9.48
C GLN A 252 -8.70 26.04 -9.03
N GLU A 253 -8.97 26.43 -7.78
CA GLU A 253 -8.56 27.74 -7.28
C GLU A 253 -7.04 27.93 -7.30
N ILE A 254 -6.27 26.87 -7.03
CA ILE A 254 -4.81 26.92 -7.08
C ILE A 254 -4.34 27.14 -8.52
N LEU A 255 -4.93 26.43 -9.49
CA LEU A 255 -4.61 26.60 -10.91
C LEU A 255 -4.96 28.01 -11.45
N HIS A 256 -5.96 28.68 -10.88
CA HIS A 256 -6.38 30.02 -11.32
C HIS A 256 -5.62 31.19 -10.68
N ARG A 257 -4.76 30.94 -9.69
CA ARG A 257 -3.98 31.99 -9.00
C ARG A 257 -2.63 32.30 -9.67
N ILE A 258 -2.36 31.67 -10.81
CA ILE A 258 -1.10 31.71 -11.56
C ILE A 258 -1.40 32.22 -12.97
#